data_AF-A0A9E5R9N0-F1
#
_entry.id   AF-A0A9E5R9N0-F1
#
_cell.length_a   1.000
_cell.length_b   1.000
_cell.length_c   1.000
_cell.angle_alpha   90.00
_cell.angle_beta   90.00
_cell.angle_gamma   90.00
#
_symmetry.space_group_name_H-M   'P 1'
#
loop_
_entity.id
_entity.type
_entity.pdbx_description
1 polymer ?
#
loop_
_entity_poly.entity_id
_entity_poly.type
_entity_poly.pdbx_seq_one_letter_code
_entity_poly.pdbx_strand_id
1 'polypeptide(L)'
;MARDFGPRILSIRRLGGENLLAAVPQKQIDTAYGPFYLRGGHRLWHAPEAMPRSYVPDNTPPEIKRTEEHSLHCIGSVEGPTQIQKDIQITLREDSVRLEHSLTNHGNWPVELAPWAITMLKPGGIAVFPETSRRTDPHGLLPNRALVLWSYTRLSDPRLIFDEGVIRVDADAAIAEPLKFGYANTAGWQAYFRPDLRTWFIKACDYQYSATYPDMGSSAECYCCGAFIELESLGPLVHLEPGKRITHTEVWYVWGDMGFDDLGRLV
;
A
#
# COMPACT_ATOMS: atom_id res chain seq x y z
N MET A 1 -6.52 -0.33 -15.18
CA MET A 1 -5.05 -0.27 -15.30
C MET A 1 -4.64 0.88 -16.18
N ALA A 2 -3.51 1.52 -15.86
CA ALA A 2 -2.83 2.44 -16.77
C ALA A 2 -2.26 1.68 -17.97
N ARG A 3 -2.24 2.32 -19.16
CA ARG A 3 -1.68 1.74 -20.39
C ARG A 3 -0.43 2.47 -20.88
N ASP A 4 -0.32 3.76 -20.60
CA ASP A 4 0.77 4.61 -21.12
C ASP A 4 1.94 4.76 -20.14
N PHE A 5 1.77 4.31 -18.89
CA PHE A 5 2.76 4.37 -17.81
C PHE A 5 2.48 3.29 -16.76
N GLY A 6 3.45 2.94 -15.92
CA GLY A 6 3.25 2.07 -14.76
C GLY A 6 4.23 0.89 -14.65
N PRO A 7 3.81 -0.22 -14.00
CA PRO A 7 2.42 -0.64 -13.79
C PRO A 7 1.67 0.09 -12.68
N ARG A 8 0.42 0.52 -12.95
CA ARG A 8 -0.48 1.14 -11.97
C ARG A 8 -1.95 0.75 -12.14
N ILE A 9 -2.66 0.57 -11.02
CA ILE A 9 -4.13 0.49 -10.97
C ILE A 9 -4.67 1.89 -10.69
N LEU A 10 -5.39 2.49 -11.64
CA LEU A 10 -5.88 3.88 -11.51
C LEU A 10 -7.29 3.99 -10.92
N SER A 11 -8.02 2.88 -10.80
CA SER A 11 -9.39 2.91 -10.31
C SER A 11 -9.79 1.62 -9.61
N ILE A 12 -10.47 1.77 -8.48
CA ILE A 12 -11.25 0.72 -7.81
C ILE A 12 -12.59 1.32 -7.40
N ARG A 13 -13.69 0.67 -7.79
CA ARG A 13 -15.06 1.13 -7.58
C ARG A 13 -16.05 -0.03 -7.68
N ARG A 14 -17.20 0.12 -7.02
CA ARG A 14 -18.38 -0.71 -7.33
C ARG A 14 -18.92 -0.37 -8.72
N LEU A 15 -19.68 -1.28 -9.30
CA LEU A 15 -20.37 -1.01 -10.57
C LEU A 15 -21.30 0.21 -10.41
N GLY A 16 -21.13 1.21 -11.28
CA GLY A 16 -21.87 2.48 -11.20
C GLY A 16 -21.42 3.45 -10.09
N GLY A 17 -20.50 3.04 -9.21
CA GLY A 17 -20.01 3.85 -8.11
C GLY A 17 -18.83 4.77 -8.48
N GLU A 18 -18.42 5.58 -7.53
CA GLU A 18 -17.25 6.45 -7.67
C GLU A 18 -15.93 5.69 -7.50
N ASN A 19 -14.88 6.17 -8.17
CA ASN A 19 -13.51 5.72 -7.93
C ASN A 19 -13.03 6.18 -6.55
N LEU A 20 -12.49 5.25 -5.76
CA LEU A 20 -11.93 5.53 -4.44
C LEU A 20 -10.48 6.04 -4.49
N LEU A 21 -9.73 5.68 -5.55
CA LEU A 21 -8.31 6.04 -5.65
C LEU A 21 -8.10 7.52 -5.97
N ALA A 22 -7.08 8.10 -5.35
CA ALA A 22 -6.62 9.46 -5.63
C ALA A 22 -5.60 9.49 -6.77
N ALA A 23 -5.48 10.65 -7.41
CA ALA A 23 -4.34 11.01 -8.25
C ALA A 23 -4.05 12.50 -8.13
N VAL A 24 -2.76 12.85 -8.09
CA VAL A 24 -2.28 14.24 -8.01
C VAL A 24 -1.19 14.47 -9.07
N PRO A 25 -1.50 14.25 -10.37
CA PRO A 25 -0.50 14.28 -11.45
C PRO A 25 0.23 15.63 -11.61
N GLN A 26 -0.33 16.71 -11.07
CA GLN A 26 0.29 18.03 -10.99
C GLN A 26 1.45 18.11 -9.99
N LYS A 27 1.59 17.12 -9.09
CA LYS A 27 2.73 16.99 -8.19
C LYS A 27 3.76 16.05 -8.81
N GLN A 28 5.01 16.50 -8.87
CA GLN A 28 6.15 15.70 -9.25
C GLN A 28 7.26 15.82 -8.22
N ILE A 29 8.15 14.84 -8.23
CA ILE A 29 9.39 14.84 -7.46
C ILE A 29 10.52 14.79 -8.49
N ASP A 30 11.43 15.75 -8.41
CA ASP A 30 12.60 15.75 -9.27
C ASP A 30 13.61 14.74 -8.74
N THR A 31 14.07 13.85 -9.63
CA THR A 31 14.98 12.75 -9.27
C THR A 31 16.17 12.75 -10.22
N ALA A 32 17.24 12.05 -9.83
CA ALA A 32 18.39 11.83 -10.69
C ALA A 32 18.05 11.07 -12.00
N TYR A 33 16.86 10.45 -12.08
CA TYR A 33 16.39 9.66 -13.22
C TYR A 33 15.27 10.37 -14.01
N GLY A 34 14.98 11.63 -13.70
CA GLY A 34 13.89 12.42 -14.28
C GLY A 34 12.69 12.59 -13.34
N PRO A 35 11.63 13.30 -13.78
CA PRO A 35 10.49 13.60 -12.92
C PRO A 35 9.67 12.35 -12.60
N PHE A 36 9.48 12.09 -11.31
CA PHE A 36 8.55 11.09 -10.79
C PHE A 36 7.19 11.76 -10.54
N TYR A 37 6.19 11.38 -11.34
CA TYR A 37 4.85 11.95 -11.21
C TYR A 37 4.01 11.17 -10.19
N LEU A 38 3.37 11.90 -9.27
CA LEU A 38 2.40 11.33 -8.33
C LEU A 38 1.05 11.10 -9.01
N ARG A 39 1.04 10.30 -10.08
CA ARG A 39 -0.14 9.95 -10.90
C ARG A 39 -1.20 9.14 -10.14
N GLY A 40 -1.04 8.93 -8.84
CA GLY A 40 -2.05 8.30 -8.03
C GLY A 40 -2.13 6.80 -8.17
N GLY A 41 -3.31 6.31 -7.81
CA GLY A 41 -3.73 4.94 -7.93
C GLY A 41 -3.02 4.04 -6.94
N HIS A 42 -2.86 2.79 -7.35
CA HIS A 42 -2.04 1.82 -6.67
C HIS A 42 -0.81 1.47 -7.50
N ARG A 43 0.33 1.33 -6.82
CA ARG A 43 1.64 1.07 -7.42
C ARG A 43 2.46 0.12 -6.56
N LEU A 44 3.40 -0.58 -7.21
CA LEU A 44 4.43 -1.35 -6.53
C LEU A 44 5.73 -0.54 -6.42
N TRP A 45 6.28 -0.51 -5.23
CA TRP A 45 7.59 0.03 -4.89
C TRP A 45 8.48 -1.05 -4.27
N HIS A 46 9.70 -0.67 -3.90
CA HIS A 46 10.54 -1.51 -3.06
C HIS A 46 11.07 -0.72 -1.87
N ALA A 47 11.10 -1.36 -0.70
CA ALA A 47 11.64 -0.81 0.53
C ALA A 47 13.08 -1.30 0.79
N PRO A 48 13.85 -0.64 1.66
CA PRO A 48 13.54 0.64 2.32
C PRO A 48 13.44 1.79 1.30
N GLU A 49 12.67 2.83 1.63
CA GLU A 49 12.61 4.04 0.82
C GLU A 49 13.99 4.72 0.79
N ALA A 50 14.50 5.01 -0.41
CA ALA A 50 15.82 5.62 -0.56
C ALA A 50 15.90 6.45 -1.83
N MET A 51 16.25 7.74 -1.72
CA MET A 51 16.52 8.59 -2.87
C MET A 51 17.97 8.39 -3.35
N PRO A 52 18.22 8.17 -4.65
CA PRO A 52 17.25 8.08 -5.74
C PRO A 52 16.74 6.66 -6.03
N ARG A 53 17.26 5.62 -5.36
CA ARG A 53 17.02 4.20 -5.65
C ARG A 53 15.53 3.83 -5.81
N SER A 54 14.66 4.19 -4.88
CA SER A 54 13.23 3.91 -4.99
C SER A 54 12.58 4.84 -6.02
N TYR A 55 13.11 6.02 -6.27
CA TYR A 55 12.50 7.07 -7.08
C TYR A 55 12.70 6.96 -8.60
N VAL A 56 12.84 5.74 -9.15
CA VAL A 56 12.87 5.55 -10.61
C VAL A 56 11.48 5.86 -11.20
N PRO A 57 11.36 6.78 -12.17
CA PRO A 57 10.08 7.10 -12.81
C PRO A 57 9.50 5.94 -13.61
N ASP A 58 8.22 5.66 -13.41
CA ASP A 58 7.47 4.64 -14.13
C ASP A 58 6.76 5.22 -15.37
N ASN A 59 7.48 6.05 -16.13
CA ASN A 59 6.95 6.80 -17.28
C ASN A 59 6.77 5.96 -18.55
N THR A 60 7.13 4.67 -18.52
CA THR A 60 7.02 3.77 -19.67
C THR A 60 5.76 2.90 -19.58
N PRO A 61 5.13 2.59 -20.73
CA PRO A 61 3.95 1.73 -20.76
C PRO A 61 4.31 0.30 -20.34
N PRO A 62 3.52 -0.35 -19.45
CA PRO A 62 3.70 -1.77 -19.14
C PRO A 62 3.18 -2.64 -20.28
N GLU A 63 3.73 -3.84 -20.42
CA GLU A 63 3.14 -4.88 -21.26
C GLU A 63 1.93 -5.49 -20.52
N ILE A 64 0.75 -5.50 -21.14
CA ILE A 64 -0.48 -6.03 -20.52
C ILE A 64 -0.92 -7.30 -21.23
N LYS A 65 -0.91 -8.42 -20.51
CA LYS A 65 -1.36 -9.72 -21.01
C LYS A 65 -2.63 -10.15 -20.30
N ARG A 66 -3.61 -10.66 -21.04
CA ARG A 66 -4.70 -11.45 -20.46
C ARG A 66 -4.17 -12.85 -20.19
N THR A 67 -4.21 -13.30 -18.95
CA THR A 67 -3.72 -14.64 -18.56
C THR A 67 -4.85 -15.65 -18.45
N GLU A 68 -6.02 -15.20 -17.98
CA GLU A 68 -7.24 -16.01 -17.83
C GLU A 68 -8.48 -15.14 -18.12
N GLU A 69 -9.68 -15.69 -17.99
CA GLU A 69 -10.93 -14.98 -18.29
C GLU A 69 -11.08 -13.67 -17.50
N HIS A 70 -10.71 -13.68 -16.22
CA HIS A 70 -10.82 -12.53 -15.31
C HIS A 70 -9.48 -12.04 -14.76
N SER A 71 -8.38 -12.42 -15.43
CA SER A 71 -7.02 -12.13 -14.98
C SER A 71 -6.21 -11.33 -16.01
N LEU A 72 -5.50 -10.30 -15.53
CA LEU A 72 -4.55 -9.51 -16.30
C LEU A 72 -3.18 -9.53 -15.61
N HIS A 73 -2.11 -9.65 -16.37
CA HIS A 73 -0.74 -9.48 -15.91
C HIS A 73 -0.14 -8.24 -16.57
N CYS A 74 0.23 -7.26 -15.74
CA CYS A 74 0.85 -6.02 -16.16
C CYS A 74 2.33 -6.05 -15.79
N ILE A 75 3.17 -6.18 -16.81
CA ILE A 75 4.60 -6.39 -16.71
C ILE A 75 5.29 -5.04 -16.93
N GLY A 76 6.02 -4.56 -15.92
CA GLY A 76 6.75 -3.31 -16.01
C GLY A 76 8.01 -3.43 -16.87
N SER A 77 8.57 -2.30 -17.28
CA SER A 77 9.92 -2.30 -17.85
C SER A 77 10.96 -2.63 -16.78
N VAL A 78 12.08 -3.24 -17.16
CA VAL A 78 13.25 -3.35 -16.27
C VAL A 78 13.79 -1.93 -16.04
N GLU A 79 13.87 -1.52 -14.78
CA GLU A 79 14.39 -0.22 -14.41
C GLU A 79 15.88 -0.11 -14.76
N GLY A 80 16.27 0.84 -15.59
CA GLY A 80 17.67 1.02 -15.99
C GLY A 80 18.63 1.15 -14.79
N PRO A 81 18.35 1.99 -13.78
CA PRO A 81 19.27 2.18 -12.65
C PRO A 81 19.35 1.01 -11.66
N THR A 82 18.22 0.40 -11.31
CA THR A 82 18.14 -0.63 -10.26
C THR A 82 18.19 -2.05 -10.81
N GLN A 83 17.94 -2.22 -12.11
CA GLN A 83 17.71 -3.50 -12.78
C GLN A 83 16.56 -4.32 -12.16
N ILE A 84 15.66 -3.67 -11.43
CA ILE A 84 14.46 -4.32 -10.87
C ILE A 84 13.30 -4.15 -11.85
N GLN A 85 12.61 -5.25 -12.15
CA GLN A 85 11.33 -5.24 -12.84
C GLN A 85 10.19 -5.35 -11.83
N LYS A 86 9.14 -4.55 -12.02
CA LYS A 86 7.95 -4.50 -11.17
C LYS A 86 6.76 -4.98 -11.98
N ASP A 87 6.07 -6.01 -11.48
CA ASP A 87 4.88 -6.56 -12.14
C ASP A 87 3.68 -6.55 -11.19
N ILE A 88 2.47 -6.44 -11.75
CA ILE A 88 1.21 -6.60 -11.03
C ILE A 88 0.30 -7.56 -11.82
N GLN A 89 -0.02 -8.70 -11.23
CA GLN A 89 -1.10 -9.57 -11.70
C GLN A 89 -2.38 -9.27 -10.92
N ILE A 90 -3.49 -9.19 -11.64
CA ILE A 90 -4.81 -8.82 -11.13
C ILE A 90 -5.77 -9.92 -11.52
N THR A 91 -6.48 -10.47 -10.54
CA THR A 91 -7.55 -11.45 -10.77
C THR A 91 -8.82 -10.95 -10.12
N LEU A 92 -9.85 -10.70 -10.93
CA LEU A 92 -11.19 -10.41 -10.43
C LEU A 92 -11.85 -11.72 -10.00
N ARG A 93 -12.44 -11.71 -8.81
CA ARG A 93 -13.29 -12.75 -8.25
C ARG A 93 -14.69 -12.16 -8.03
N GLU A 94 -15.64 -12.99 -7.61
CA GLU A 94 -17.02 -12.59 -7.37
C GLU A 94 -17.12 -11.38 -6.42
N ASP A 95 -16.49 -11.47 -5.24
CA ASP A 95 -16.57 -10.43 -4.20
C ASP A 95 -15.23 -9.73 -3.89
N SER A 96 -14.17 -10.03 -4.65
CA SER A 96 -12.84 -9.51 -4.35
C SER A 96 -11.95 -9.35 -5.58
N VAL A 97 -10.87 -8.59 -5.40
CA VAL A 97 -9.79 -8.47 -6.38
C VAL A 97 -8.51 -8.98 -5.73
N ARG A 98 -7.94 -10.06 -6.26
CA ARG A 98 -6.61 -10.52 -5.84
C ARG A 98 -5.55 -9.79 -6.66
N LEU A 99 -4.56 -9.25 -5.98
CA LEU A 99 -3.36 -8.69 -6.57
C LEU A 99 -2.14 -9.52 -6.18
N GLU A 100 -1.30 -9.84 -7.14
CA GLU A 100 0.02 -10.40 -6.90
C GLU A 100 1.07 -9.46 -7.51
N HIS A 101 1.84 -8.86 -6.63
CA HIS A 101 2.95 -7.99 -6.96
C HIS A 101 4.22 -8.82 -7.08
N SER A 102 5.09 -8.50 -8.03
CA SER A 102 6.39 -9.15 -8.15
C SER A 102 7.51 -8.15 -8.32
N LEU A 103 8.63 -8.39 -7.63
CA LEU A 103 9.91 -7.76 -7.90
C LEU A 103 10.85 -8.81 -8.47
N THR A 104 11.40 -8.59 -9.66
CA THR A 104 12.39 -9.48 -10.29
C THR A 104 13.72 -8.76 -10.43
N ASN A 105 14.82 -9.38 -9.97
CA ASN A 105 16.16 -8.83 -10.12
C ASN A 105 16.77 -9.26 -11.45
N HIS A 106 16.94 -8.33 -12.39
CA HIS A 106 17.65 -8.55 -13.65
C HIS A 106 19.12 -8.10 -13.62
N GLY A 107 19.58 -7.60 -12.48
CA GLY A 107 20.96 -7.18 -12.27
C GLY A 107 21.91 -8.36 -12.08
N ASN A 108 23.21 -8.04 -12.04
CA ASN A 108 24.28 -9.03 -11.90
C ASN A 108 24.60 -9.40 -10.45
N TRP A 109 24.04 -8.66 -9.48
CA TRP A 109 24.36 -8.83 -8.07
C TRP A 109 23.09 -9.01 -7.24
N PRO A 110 23.17 -9.71 -6.11
CA PRO A 110 22.08 -9.75 -5.15
C PRO A 110 21.76 -8.35 -4.61
N VAL A 111 20.48 -8.11 -4.32
CA VAL A 111 20.00 -6.84 -3.78
C VAL A 111 19.11 -7.11 -2.58
N GLU A 112 19.37 -6.44 -1.47
CA GLU A 112 18.46 -6.45 -0.32
C GLU A 112 17.30 -5.48 -0.57
N LEU A 113 16.07 -5.99 -0.54
CA LEU A 113 14.85 -5.21 -0.75
C LEU A 113 13.62 -5.92 -0.17
N ALA A 114 12.52 -5.19 -0.03
CA ALA A 114 11.19 -5.73 0.24
C ALA A 114 10.18 -5.18 -0.77
N PRO A 115 9.15 -5.95 -1.18
CA PRO A 115 8.03 -5.41 -1.95
C PRO A 115 7.21 -4.44 -1.08
N TRP A 116 6.83 -3.29 -1.65
CA TRP A 116 6.08 -2.25 -0.94
C TRP A 116 4.95 -1.75 -1.84
N ALA A 117 3.71 -2.13 -1.54
CA ALA A 117 2.56 -1.87 -2.38
C ALA A 117 1.69 -0.75 -1.79
N ILE A 118 1.51 0.33 -2.56
CA ILE A 118 1.01 1.61 -2.06
C ILE A 118 -0.28 1.97 -2.77
N THR A 119 -1.35 2.15 -2.00
CA THR A 119 -2.67 2.53 -2.50
C THR A 119 -3.02 3.95 -2.10
N MET A 120 -2.97 4.90 -3.04
CA MET A 120 -3.41 6.28 -2.84
C MET A 120 -4.92 6.39 -2.94
N LEU A 121 -5.56 6.87 -1.89
CA LEU A 121 -7.01 7.06 -1.75
C LEU A 121 -7.34 8.55 -1.61
N LYS A 122 -8.53 8.91 -2.07
CA LYS A 122 -9.02 10.30 -2.01
C LYS A 122 -9.02 10.84 -0.57
N PRO A 123 -8.90 12.16 -0.36
CA PRO A 123 -9.13 12.75 0.95
C PRO A 123 -10.63 12.68 1.33
N GLY A 124 -10.97 12.97 2.58
CA GLY A 124 -12.35 12.94 3.08
C GLY A 124 -12.87 11.57 3.51
N GLY A 125 -11.98 10.58 3.62
CA GLY A 125 -12.31 9.27 4.18
C GLY A 125 -11.47 8.96 5.42
N ILE A 126 -11.77 7.81 6.01
CA ILE A 126 -11.25 7.37 7.29
C ILE A 126 -10.47 6.08 7.07
N ALA A 127 -9.15 6.10 7.29
CA ALA A 127 -8.35 4.89 7.28
C ALA A 127 -8.36 4.23 8.67
N VAL A 128 -8.42 2.90 8.70
CA VAL A 128 -8.50 2.10 9.92
C VAL A 128 -7.48 0.97 9.88
N PHE A 129 -6.73 0.84 10.97
CA PHE A 129 -5.63 -0.10 11.13
C PHE A 129 -5.86 -0.90 12.42
N PRO A 130 -6.04 -2.22 12.34
CA PRO A 130 -6.29 -3.06 13.52
C PRO A 130 -5.07 -3.19 14.44
N GLU A 131 -5.31 -3.02 15.72
CA GLU A 131 -4.33 -3.27 16.79
C GLU A 131 -4.61 -4.61 17.47
N THR A 132 -3.55 -5.31 17.88
CA THR A 132 -3.67 -6.54 18.68
C THR A 132 -3.38 -6.27 20.15
N SER A 133 -4.36 -6.59 21.00
CA SER A 133 -4.21 -6.60 22.46
C SER A 133 -3.97 -8.01 23.03
N ARG A 134 -3.73 -9.00 22.17
CA ARG A 134 -3.48 -10.39 22.59
C ARG A 134 -2.21 -10.49 23.41
N ARG A 135 -2.28 -11.17 24.55
CA ARG A 135 -1.12 -11.45 25.38
C ARG A 135 -0.13 -12.34 24.62
N THR A 136 1.14 -11.98 24.68
CA THR A 136 2.26 -12.75 24.10
C THR A 136 2.86 -13.74 25.08
N ASP A 137 2.51 -13.64 26.36
CA ASP A 137 2.89 -14.57 27.41
C ASP A 137 1.70 -14.85 28.35
N PRO A 138 1.72 -15.95 29.13
CA PRO A 138 0.60 -16.30 30.02
C PRO A 138 0.21 -15.20 31.03
N HIS A 139 1.16 -14.35 31.40
CA HIS A 139 0.98 -13.30 32.39
C HIS A 139 0.71 -11.92 31.77
N GLY A 140 0.94 -11.73 30.47
CA GLY A 140 0.73 -10.46 29.75
C GLY A 140 1.72 -9.37 30.15
N LEU A 141 2.96 -9.76 30.48
CA LEU A 141 4.02 -8.86 30.91
C LEU A 141 4.87 -8.35 29.74
N LEU A 142 4.91 -9.08 28.63
CA LEU A 142 5.77 -8.75 27.50
C LEU A 142 5.09 -7.77 26.53
N PRO A 143 5.85 -6.84 25.92
CA PRO A 143 5.33 -6.01 24.84
C PRO A 143 4.95 -6.88 23.64
N ASN A 144 3.95 -6.45 22.87
CA ASN A 144 3.45 -7.19 21.70
C ASN A 144 3.33 -6.33 20.42
N ARG A 145 3.65 -5.03 20.49
CA ARG A 145 3.50 -4.08 19.39
C ARG A 145 4.42 -2.87 19.55
N ALA A 146 4.75 -2.25 18.43
CA ALA A 146 5.49 -1.00 18.35
C ALA A 146 4.86 -0.12 17.28
N LEU A 147 4.78 1.18 17.55
CA LEU A 147 4.36 2.19 16.58
C LEU A 147 5.60 2.93 16.08
N VAL A 148 5.79 2.93 14.76
CA VAL A 148 6.91 3.58 14.07
C VAL A 148 6.45 4.92 13.51
N LEU A 149 7.24 5.96 13.73
CA LEU A 149 6.90 7.33 13.34
C LEU A 149 8.01 7.93 12.50
N TRP A 150 7.64 8.60 11.41
CA TRP A 150 8.58 9.40 10.64
C TRP A 150 8.84 10.73 11.35
N SER A 151 10.01 11.33 11.12
CA SER A 151 10.47 12.52 11.85
C SER A 151 9.54 13.74 11.75
N TYR A 152 8.74 13.82 10.69
CA TYR A 152 7.75 14.88 10.49
C TYR A 152 6.40 14.60 11.16
N THR A 153 6.15 13.39 11.64
CA THR A 153 4.88 13.01 12.24
C THR A 153 4.72 13.65 13.61
N ARG A 154 3.63 14.41 13.75
CA ARG A 154 3.21 14.99 15.02
C ARG A 154 2.23 14.05 15.69
N LEU A 155 2.56 13.55 16.89
CA LEU A 155 1.63 12.74 17.68
C LEU A 155 0.35 13.49 18.09
N SER A 156 0.41 14.83 18.09
CA SER A 156 -0.75 15.68 18.33
C SER A 156 -1.56 15.99 17.07
N ASP A 157 -1.28 15.35 15.94
CA ASP A 157 -2.04 15.56 14.70
C ASP A 157 -3.50 15.12 14.94
N PRO A 158 -4.48 16.02 14.75
CA PRO A 158 -5.88 15.71 15.06
C PRO A 158 -6.47 14.62 14.17
N ARG A 159 -5.83 14.30 13.03
CA ARG A 159 -6.23 13.21 12.15
C ARG A 159 -5.85 11.85 12.73
N LEU A 160 -4.79 11.77 13.54
CA LEU A 160 -4.30 10.52 14.12
C LEU A 160 -5.03 10.22 15.44
N ILE A 161 -5.87 9.20 15.42
CA ILE A 161 -6.77 8.85 16.53
C ILE A 161 -6.46 7.42 16.99
N PHE A 162 -6.23 7.26 18.28
CA PHE A 162 -6.10 5.96 18.92
C PHE A 162 -7.44 5.59 19.54
N ASP A 163 -8.06 4.52 19.05
CA ASP A 163 -9.33 4.01 19.55
C ASP A 163 -9.15 2.59 20.12
N GLU A 164 -10.20 2.02 20.70
CA GLU A 164 -10.15 0.67 21.24
C GLU A 164 -9.95 -0.36 20.11
N GLY A 165 -8.76 -0.95 20.05
CA GLY A 165 -8.43 -2.02 19.10
C GLY A 165 -8.10 -1.56 17.69
N VAL A 166 -8.07 -0.25 17.41
CA VAL A 166 -7.64 0.28 16.10
C VAL A 166 -6.89 1.61 16.23
N ILE A 167 -5.99 1.87 15.28
CA ILE A 167 -5.49 3.21 14.96
C ILE A 167 -6.30 3.72 13.77
N ARG A 168 -6.77 4.97 13.85
CA ARG A 168 -7.61 5.61 12.85
C ARG A 168 -6.94 6.88 12.32
N VAL A 169 -7.07 7.13 11.01
CA VAL A 169 -6.67 8.39 10.37
C VAL A 169 -7.83 9.00 9.63
N ASP A 170 -8.35 10.11 10.15
CA ASP A 170 -9.41 10.89 9.51
C ASP A 170 -8.78 11.87 8.52
N ALA A 171 -8.78 11.55 7.23
CA ALA A 171 -8.10 12.34 6.21
C ALA A 171 -8.81 13.68 5.99
N ASP A 172 -8.22 14.77 6.50
CA ASP A 172 -8.69 16.13 6.33
C ASP A 172 -7.91 16.86 5.23
N ALA A 173 -8.62 17.32 4.20
CA ALA A 173 -8.04 18.05 3.08
C ALA A 173 -7.50 19.44 3.46
N ALA A 174 -7.96 20.00 4.59
CA ALA A 174 -7.52 21.30 5.09
C ALA A 174 -6.14 21.25 5.77
N ILE A 175 -5.66 20.06 6.15
CA ILE A 175 -4.38 19.88 6.84
C ILE A 175 -3.33 19.40 5.84
N ALA A 176 -2.50 20.32 5.35
CA ALA A 176 -1.51 20.04 4.32
C ALA A 176 -0.29 19.26 4.84
N GLU A 177 0.00 19.37 6.13
CA GLU A 177 1.14 18.75 6.79
C GLU A 177 1.12 17.23 6.60
N PRO A 178 2.30 16.60 6.39
CA PRO A 178 2.40 15.15 6.26
C PRO A 178 2.25 14.48 7.64
N LEU A 179 1.53 13.37 7.65
CA LEU A 179 1.41 12.43 8.75
C LEU A 179 1.83 11.06 8.21
N LYS A 180 2.76 10.37 8.87
CA LYS A 180 3.09 8.98 8.55
C LYS A 180 3.37 8.12 9.78
N PHE A 181 2.81 6.92 9.80
CA PHE A 181 3.15 5.90 10.79
C PHE A 181 3.23 4.52 10.15
N GLY A 182 3.90 3.60 10.84
CA GLY A 182 4.01 2.19 10.48
C GLY A 182 3.94 1.29 11.71
N TYR A 183 3.61 0.02 11.51
CA TYR A 183 3.61 -0.99 12.56
C TYR A 183 3.58 -2.40 11.96
N ALA A 184 3.81 -3.40 12.81
CA ALA A 184 3.60 -4.81 12.48
C ALA A 184 2.09 -5.13 12.52
N ASN A 185 1.44 -5.11 11.36
CA ASN A 185 0.01 -5.41 11.23
C ASN A 185 -0.24 -6.93 11.22
N THR A 186 -0.25 -7.55 12.41
CA THR A 186 -0.46 -8.99 12.58
C THR A 186 -1.88 -9.46 12.26
N ALA A 187 -2.85 -8.53 12.18
CA ALA A 187 -4.24 -8.85 11.83
C ALA A 187 -4.43 -9.07 10.33
N GLY A 188 -3.49 -8.59 9.50
CA GLY A 188 -3.45 -8.91 8.08
C GLY A 188 -4.45 -8.12 7.22
N TRP A 189 -4.95 -6.98 7.71
CA TRP A 189 -5.82 -6.11 6.92
C TRP A 189 -5.71 -4.65 7.35
N GLN A 190 -6.04 -3.75 6.44
CA GLN A 190 -6.21 -2.32 6.68
C GLN A 190 -7.37 -1.84 5.82
N ALA A 191 -8.11 -0.83 6.29
CA ALA A 191 -9.35 -0.43 5.66
C ALA A 191 -9.44 1.08 5.46
N TYR A 192 -10.32 1.49 4.56
CA TYR A 192 -10.64 2.87 4.29
C TYR A 192 -12.14 3.03 4.04
N PHE A 193 -12.76 3.93 4.79
CA PHE A 193 -14.19 4.24 4.69
C PHE A 193 -14.41 5.59 4.03
N ARG A 194 -15.37 5.65 3.10
CA ARG A 194 -15.90 6.87 2.52
C ARG A 194 -17.30 7.13 3.06
N PRO A 195 -17.48 8.06 4.01
CA PRO A 195 -18.78 8.33 4.61
C PRO A 195 -19.83 8.80 3.60
N ASP A 196 -19.44 9.69 2.69
CA ASP A 196 -20.29 10.25 1.64
C ASP A 196 -20.78 9.19 0.65
N LEU A 197 -19.97 8.16 0.41
CA LEU A 197 -20.29 7.04 -0.47
C LEU A 197 -20.82 5.81 0.28
N ARG A 198 -20.86 5.83 1.61
CA ARG A 198 -21.15 4.66 2.47
C ARG A 198 -20.39 3.41 2.01
N THR A 199 -19.10 3.58 1.68
CA THR A 199 -18.30 2.55 1.01
C THR A 199 -17.03 2.25 1.80
N TRP A 200 -16.81 0.97 2.07
CA TRP A 200 -15.57 0.42 2.60
C TRP A 200 -14.69 -0.12 1.47
N PHE A 201 -13.41 0.20 1.55
CA PHE A 201 -12.33 -0.48 0.85
C PHE A 201 -11.48 -1.21 1.89
N ILE A 202 -11.34 -2.53 1.75
CA ILE A 202 -10.50 -3.34 2.64
C ILE A 202 -9.36 -3.90 1.81
N LYS A 203 -8.15 -3.71 2.31
CA LYS A 203 -6.90 -4.23 1.75
C LYS A 203 -6.35 -5.25 2.72
N ALA A 204 -6.58 -6.53 2.41
CA ALA A 204 -6.05 -7.66 3.15
C ALA A 204 -4.68 -8.07 2.60
N CYS A 205 -3.74 -8.34 3.50
CA CYS A 205 -2.37 -8.76 3.22
C CYS A 205 -1.83 -9.50 4.44
N ASP A 206 -1.51 -10.78 4.28
CA ASP A 206 -1.06 -11.61 5.39
C ASP A 206 0.28 -11.14 5.99
N TYR A 207 0.39 -11.25 7.30
CA TYR A 207 1.64 -11.01 8.04
C TYR A 207 2.45 -12.30 8.17
N GLN A 208 3.74 -12.24 7.81
CA GLN A 208 4.66 -13.36 7.92
C GLN A 208 5.37 -13.33 9.27
N TYR A 209 4.90 -14.14 10.20
CA TYR A 209 5.52 -14.28 11.52
C TYR A 209 6.99 -14.69 11.41
N SER A 210 7.84 -14.07 12.23
CA SER A 210 9.30 -14.29 12.29
C SER A 210 10.11 -13.74 11.11
N ALA A 211 9.47 -13.13 10.12
CA ALA A 211 10.20 -12.45 9.05
C ALA A 211 10.71 -11.08 9.51
N THR A 212 11.80 -10.61 8.91
CA THR A 212 12.30 -9.26 9.14
C THR A 212 11.66 -8.31 8.14
N TYR A 213 11.01 -7.27 8.65
CA TYR A 213 10.37 -6.23 7.85
C TYR A 213 11.24 -4.96 7.83
N PRO A 214 11.15 -4.15 6.76
CA PRO A 214 11.81 -2.84 6.70
C PRO A 214 11.22 -1.88 7.75
N ASP A 215 11.75 -0.65 7.80
CA ASP A 215 11.12 0.48 8.50
C ASP A 215 10.74 0.16 9.96
N MET A 216 11.73 -0.34 10.71
CA MET A 216 11.61 -0.76 12.11
C MET A 216 10.56 -1.86 12.35
N GLY A 217 10.34 -2.74 11.37
CA GLY A 217 9.45 -3.89 11.49
C GLY A 217 8.04 -3.66 10.93
N SER A 218 7.85 -2.62 10.11
CA SER A 218 6.55 -2.24 9.57
C SER A 218 6.13 -3.16 8.42
N SER A 219 4.95 -3.77 8.55
CA SER A 219 4.29 -4.51 7.47
C SER A 219 3.10 -3.75 6.87
N ALA A 220 2.62 -2.73 7.58
CA ALA A 220 1.65 -1.77 7.09
C ALA A 220 2.06 -0.35 7.50
N GLU A 221 1.81 0.60 6.61
CA GLU A 221 2.09 2.01 6.83
C GLU A 221 0.91 2.86 6.33
N CYS A 222 0.78 4.04 6.91
CA CYS A 222 -0.19 5.05 6.51
C CYS A 222 0.54 6.36 6.28
N TYR A 223 0.50 6.89 5.07
CA TYR A 223 0.85 8.29 4.80
C TYR A 223 -0.42 9.11 4.56
N CYS A 224 -0.51 10.32 5.11
CA CYS A 224 -1.62 11.22 4.90
C CYS A 224 -1.13 12.66 4.72
N CYS A 225 -1.75 13.37 3.77
CA CYS A 225 -1.64 14.81 3.61
C CYS A 225 -2.99 15.37 3.14
N GLY A 226 -3.11 16.69 3.01
CA GLY A 226 -4.36 17.32 2.57
C GLY A 226 -4.83 16.93 1.16
N ALA A 227 -3.99 16.25 0.36
CA ALA A 227 -4.34 15.86 -1.00
C ALA A 227 -4.76 14.39 -1.15
N PHE A 228 -4.30 13.49 -0.26
CA PHE A 228 -4.56 12.06 -0.33
C PHE A 228 -4.13 11.35 0.96
N ILE A 229 -4.59 10.11 1.12
CA ILE A 229 -4.13 9.16 2.13
C ILE A 229 -3.65 7.87 1.45
N GLU A 230 -2.61 7.24 1.95
CA GLU A 230 -2.05 6.01 1.43
C GLU A 230 -2.29 4.86 2.43
N LEU A 231 -2.80 3.74 1.92
CA LEU A 231 -2.74 2.45 2.60
C LEU A 231 -1.60 1.63 1.99
N GLU A 232 -0.57 1.41 2.77
CA GLU A 232 0.67 0.79 2.32
C GLU A 232 0.82 -0.59 2.96
N SER A 233 1.24 -1.58 2.17
CA SER A 233 1.58 -2.90 2.68
C SER A 233 3.00 -3.23 2.25
N LEU A 234 3.75 -3.88 3.13
CA LEU A 234 5.14 -4.25 2.89
C LEU A 234 5.28 -5.76 3.05
N GLY A 235 6.09 -6.38 2.20
CA GLY A 235 6.59 -7.73 2.43
C GLY A 235 7.86 -7.71 3.28
N PRO A 236 8.39 -8.89 3.64
CA PRO A 236 9.64 -8.97 4.36
C PRO A 236 10.84 -8.57 3.49
N LEU A 237 11.92 -8.14 4.16
CA LEU A 237 13.23 -7.95 3.54
C LEU A 237 13.78 -9.30 3.08
N VAL A 238 14.30 -9.31 1.86
CA VAL A 238 14.98 -10.47 1.29
C VAL A 238 16.26 -10.06 0.58
N HIS A 239 17.22 -10.98 0.55
CA HIS A 239 18.35 -10.90 -0.35
C HIS A 239 17.95 -11.51 -1.71
N LEU A 240 17.58 -10.66 -2.65
CA LEU A 240 17.06 -11.08 -3.95
C LEU A 240 18.21 -11.32 -4.94
N GLU A 241 18.53 -12.58 -5.17
CA GLU A 241 19.57 -13.03 -6.11
C GLU A 241 19.26 -12.66 -7.58
N PRO A 242 20.28 -12.54 -8.45
CA PRO A 242 20.11 -12.37 -9.89
C PRO A 242 19.16 -13.41 -10.51
N GLY A 243 18.23 -12.93 -11.35
CA GLY A 243 17.21 -13.74 -12.00
C GLY A 243 16.12 -14.28 -11.06
N LYS A 244 16.15 -13.96 -9.76
CA LYS A 244 15.11 -14.35 -8.82
C LYS A 244 14.02 -13.31 -8.69
N ARG A 245 12.89 -13.79 -8.21
CA ARG A 245 11.65 -13.04 -8.01
C ARG A 245 11.14 -13.24 -6.59
N ILE A 246 10.63 -12.17 -5.99
CA ILE A 246 9.80 -12.21 -4.79
C ILE A 246 8.40 -11.71 -5.12
N THR A 247 7.39 -12.27 -4.45
CA THR A 247 5.99 -11.89 -4.61
C THR A 247 5.40 -11.32 -3.33
N HIS A 248 4.38 -10.46 -3.49
CA HIS A 248 3.60 -9.87 -2.41
C HIS A 248 2.13 -9.82 -2.80
N THR A 249 1.28 -10.45 -1.99
CA THR A 249 -0.13 -10.66 -2.33
C THR A 249 -1.02 -9.74 -1.52
N GLU A 250 -1.98 -9.12 -2.20
CA GLU A 250 -3.09 -8.42 -1.56
C GLU A 250 -4.42 -9.00 -2.04
N VAL A 251 -5.44 -8.93 -1.19
CA VAL A 251 -6.82 -9.14 -1.58
C VAL A 251 -7.63 -7.92 -1.21
N TRP A 252 -8.32 -7.36 -2.18
CA TRP A 252 -9.13 -6.16 -2.01
C TRP A 252 -10.60 -6.51 -2.01
N TYR A 253 -11.33 -5.88 -1.09
CA TYR A 253 -12.79 -5.94 -1.02
C TYR A 253 -13.37 -4.52 -1.09
N VAL A 254 -14.52 -4.39 -1.73
CA VAL A 254 -15.25 -3.12 -1.82
C VAL A 254 -16.71 -3.35 -1.44
N TRP A 255 -17.10 -2.89 -0.27
CA TRP A 255 -18.44 -3.02 0.26
C TRP A 255 -19.14 -1.67 0.22
N GLY A 256 -20.35 -1.59 -0.31
CA GLY A 256 -21.12 -0.34 -0.32
C GLY A 256 -22.41 -0.49 0.46
N ASP A 257 -23.07 0.66 0.68
CA ASP A 257 -24.29 0.78 1.47
C ASP A 257 -24.09 0.49 2.97
N MET A 258 -22.83 0.51 3.44
CA MET A 258 -22.42 0.17 4.80
C MET A 258 -22.24 1.43 5.67
N GLY A 259 -22.49 1.30 6.96
CA GLY A 259 -22.10 2.26 7.98
C GLY A 259 -20.65 2.08 8.42
N PHE A 260 -20.14 3.04 9.20
CA PHE A 260 -18.82 2.92 9.83
C PHE A 260 -18.80 1.74 10.82
N ASP A 261 -19.87 1.55 11.59
CA ASP A 261 -19.99 0.50 12.61
C ASP A 261 -20.08 -0.92 12.04
N ASP A 262 -20.20 -1.07 10.72
CA ASP A 262 -20.25 -2.38 10.07
C ASP A 262 -18.87 -3.03 9.91
N LEU A 263 -17.76 -2.31 10.18
CA LEU A 263 -16.39 -2.79 9.95
C LEU A 263 -16.16 -4.19 10.51
N GLY A 264 -16.61 -4.47 11.74
CA GLY A 264 -16.41 -5.76 12.40
C GLY A 264 -17.07 -6.96 11.72
N ARG A 265 -18.00 -6.74 10.77
CA ARG A 265 -18.62 -7.80 9.95
C ARG A 265 -17.88 -8.04 8.63
N LEU A 266 -17.02 -7.11 8.24
CA LEU A 266 -16.36 -7.07 6.93
C LEU A 266 -14.93 -7.62 6.94
N VAL A 267 -14.36 -7.83 8.13
CA VAL A 267 -12.96 -8.21 8.38
C VAL A 267 -12.83 -9.53 9.11
#